data_AF-A0A0G0DA40-F1
#
_entry.id   AF-A0A0G0DA40-F1
#
_cell.length_a   1.000
_cell.length_b   1.000
_cell.length_c   1.000
_cell.angle_alpha   90.00
_cell.angle_beta   90.00
_cell.angle_gamma   90.00
#
_symmetry.space_group_name_H-M   'P 1'
#
loop_
_entity.id
_entity.type
_entity.pdbx_description
1 polymer ?
#
loop_
_entity_poly.entity_id
_entity_poly.type
_entity_poly.pdbx_seq_one_letter_code
_entity_poly.pdbx_strand_id
1 'polypeptide(L)' 'IHFVLKENISPDDFKSLGKLTECSGNEGTLVVSRERVSDVSKELLNMFEVVDLDISEPNLETVIKGIFEGGYKI' A
#
# COMPACT_ATOMS: atom_id res chain seq x y z
N ILE A 1 1.32 -1.59 -2.93
CA ILE A 1 1.49 -2.94 -2.35
C ILE A 1 0.12 -3.36 -1.84
N HIS A 2 -0.48 -4.34 -2.47
CA HIS A 2 -1.71 -4.95 -2.03
C HIS A 2 -1.37 -6.23 -1.26
N PHE A 3 -2.06 -6.50 -0.16
CA PHE A 3 -1.76 -7.65 0.70
C PHE A 3 -3.04 -8.26 1.27
N VAL A 4 -3.00 -9.58 1.45
CA VAL A 4 -4.01 -10.36 2.16
C VAL A 4 -3.32 -11.09 3.30
N LEU A 5 -3.81 -10.89 4.52
CA LEU A 5 -3.29 -11.57 5.71
C LEU A 5 -4.21 -12.71 6.13
N LYS A 6 -3.70 -13.59 6.98
CA LYS A 6 -4.50 -14.68 7.55
C LYS A 6 -5.48 -14.19 8.61
N GLU A 7 -5.10 -13.15 9.36
CA GLU A 7 -5.90 -12.56 10.43
C GLU A 7 -6.39 -11.16 10.06
N ASN A 8 -7.41 -10.71 10.79
CA ASN A 8 -8.00 -9.40 10.58
C ASN A 8 -7.00 -8.28 10.94
N ILE A 9 -6.99 -7.22 10.15
CA ILE A 9 -6.05 -6.11 10.30
C ILE A 9 -6.61 -4.98 11.16
N SER A 10 -5.74 -4.40 12.00
CA SER A 10 -5.98 -3.09 12.60
C SER A 10 -5.22 -2.03 11.80
N PRO A 11 -5.87 -0.96 11.32
CA PRO A 11 -5.23 0.06 10.49
C PRO A 11 -4.08 0.80 11.21
N ASP A 12 -4.04 0.76 12.55
CA ASP A 12 -2.97 1.38 13.34
C ASP A 12 -1.62 0.65 13.17
N ASP A 13 -1.62 -0.64 12.85
CA ASP A 13 -0.38 -1.44 12.71
C ASP A 13 0.44 -1.06 11.46
N PHE A 14 -0.19 -0.39 10.48
CA PHE A 14 0.41 -0.08 9.19
C PHE A 14 0.90 1.37 9.06
N LYS A 15 0.67 2.21 10.08
CA LYS A 15 1.04 3.64 10.05
C LYS A 15 2.54 3.88 9.86
N SER A 16 3.39 2.96 10.31
CA SER A 16 4.86 3.03 10.15
C SER A 16 5.35 2.55 8.78
N LEU A 17 4.58 1.68 8.13
CA LEU A 17 4.95 1.01 6.88
C LEU A 17 4.65 1.87 5.66
N GLY A 18 3.59 2.68 5.69
CA GLY A 18 3.21 3.52 4.57
C GLY A 18 1.86 4.20 4.75
N LYS A 19 1.32 4.71 3.63
CA LYS A 19 -0.05 5.24 3.60
C LYS A 19 -1.01 4.10 3.24
N LEU A 20 -1.77 3.64 4.22
CA LEU A 20 -2.86 2.70 4.00
C LEU A 20 -4.00 3.43 3.28
N THR A 21 -4.31 3.03 2.04
CA THR A 21 -5.38 3.65 1.23
C THR A 21 -6.67 2.85 1.28
N GLU A 22 -6.58 1.53 1.45
CA GLU A 22 -7.70 0.61 1.53
C GLU A 22 -7.45 -0.42 2.64
N CYS A 23 -8.49 -0.76 3.38
CA CYS A 23 -8.43 -1.68 4.51
C CYS A 23 -9.82 -2.31 4.71
N SER A 24 -9.92 -3.62 4.46
CA SER A 24 -11.16 -4.38 4.53
C SER A 24 -10.90 -5.75 5.14
N GLY A 25 -11.27 -5.95 6.40
CA GLY A 25 -11.11 -7.25 7.06
C GLY A 25 -9.64 -7.62 7.28
N ASN A 26 -9.11 -8.51 6.44
CA ASN A 26 -7.73 -9.00 6.42
C ASN A 26 -6.94 -8.54 5.20
N GLU A 27 -7.53 -7.71 4.34
CA GLU A 27 -6.94 -7.23 3.09
C GLU A 27 -6.71 -5.72 3.13
N GLY A 28 -5.62 -5.26 2.53
CA GLY A 28 -5.35 -3.83 2.43
C GLY A 28 -4.40 -3.44 1.32
N THR A 29 -4.38 -2.14 1.03
CA THR A 29 -3.49 -1.53 0.04
C THR A 29 -2.63 -0.46 0.72
N LEU A 30 -1.32 -0.65 0.66
CA LEU A 30 -0.30 0.30 1.10
C LEU A 30 0.33 1.01 -0.10
N VAL A 31 0.30 2.34 -0.03
CA VAL A 31 1.08 3.22 -0.90
C VAL A 31 2.37 3.60 -0.18
N VAL A 32 3.50 3.27 -0.80
CA VAL A 32 4.84 3.52 -0.27
C VAL A 32 5.72 4.10 -1.38
N SER A 33 6.77 4.81 -0.98
CA SER A 33 7.77 5.28 -1.94
C SER A 33 8.48 4.10 -2.61
N ARG A 34 8.86 4.27 -3.87
CA ARG A 34 9.49 3.21 -4.68
C ARG A 34 10.74 2.62 -4.03
N GLU A 35 11.59 3.47 -3.44
CA GLU A 35 12.79 3.00 -2.75
C GLU A 35 12.52 2.15 -1.50
N ARG A 36 11.33 2.29 -0.89
CA ARG A 36 10.96 1.59 0.35
C ARG A 36 10.19 0.29 0.12
N VAL A 37 9.82 -0.02 -1.12
CA VAL A 37 8.98 -1.20 -1.43
C VAL A 37 9.60 -2.48 -0.86
N SER A 38 10.91 -2.69 -1.07
CA SER A 38 11.58 -3.90 -0.59
C SER A 38 11.60 -4.01 0.93
N ASP A 39 11.86 -2.90 1.62
CA ASP A 39 11.92 -2.88 3.09
C ASP A 39 10.53 -3.12 3.69
N VAL A 40 9.51 -2.43 3.16
CA VAL A 40 8.13 -2.58 3.64
C VAL A 40 7.60 -3.98 3.37
N SER A 41 7.88 -4.57 2.20
CA SER A 41 7.49 -5.95 1.90
C SER A 41 8.14 -6.94 2.87
N LYS A 42 9.42 -6.75 3.23
CA LYS A 42 10.09 -7.58 4.24
C LYS A 42 9.46 -7.41 5.62
N GLU A 43 9.18 -6.18 6.04
CA GLU A 43 8.53 -5.92 7.32
C GLU A 43 7.14 -6.56 7.39
N LEU A 44 6.32 -6.44 6.32
CA LEU A 44 5.01 -7.10 6.23
C LEU A 44 5.13 -8.61 6.39
N LEU A 45 6.05 -9.24 5.65
CA LEU A 45 6.27 -10.68 5.69
C LEU A 45 6.84 -11.17 7.03
N ASN A 46 7.52 -10.30 7.79
CA ASN A 46 8.07 -10.63 9.11
C ASN A 46 7.05 -10.41 10.24
N MET A 47 6.22 -9.37 10.13
CA MET A 47 5.29 -8.96 11.18
C MET A 47 3.97 -9.73 11.11
N PHE A 48 3.56 -10.19 9.92
CA PHE A 48 2.26 -10.80 9.70
C PHE A 48 2.35 -12.11 8.93
N GLU A 49 1.38 -12.99 9.15
CA GLU A 49 1.19 -14.18 8.31
C GLU A 49 0.45 -13.76 7.02
N VAL A 50 1.24 -13.36 6.02
CA VAL A 50 0.75 -12.94 4.70
C VAL A 50 0.33 -14.16 3.88
N VAL A 51 -0.92 -14.17 3.44
CA VAL A 51 -1.47 -15.19 2.53
C VAL A 51 -1.16 -14.84 1.09
N ASP A 52 -1.28 -13.56 0.73
CA ASP A 52 -0.99 -13.06 -0.62
C ASP A 52 -0.40 -11.65 -0.59
N LEU A 53 0.49 -11.36 -1.54
CA LEU A 53 1.18 -10.07 -1.64
C LEU A 53 1.39 -9.71 -3.11
N ASP A 54 0.73 -8.65 -3.57
CA ASP A 54 0.91 -8.06 -4.89
C ASP A 54 1.64 -6.72 -4.81
N ILE A 55 2.69 -6.59 -5.62
CA ILE A 55 3.46 -5.36 -5.74
C ILE A 55 3.29 -4.84 -7.16
N SER A 56 2.42 -3.85 -7.28
CA SER A 56 2.13 -3.15 -8.53
C SER A 56 2.54 -1.68 -8.45
N GLU A 57 3.09 -1.17 -9.56
CA GLU A 57 3.29 0.26 -9.76
C GLU A 57 1.96 0.89 -10.22
N PRO A 58 1.63 2.12 -9.78
CA PRO A 58 0.46 2.81 -10.29
C PRO A 58 0.59 3.01 -11.79
N ASN A 59 -0.50 2.79 -12.53
CA ASN A 59 -0.51 3.06 -13.95
C ASN A 59 -0.39 4.57 -14.23
N LEU A 60 0.08 4.91 -15.43
CA LEU A 60 0.33 6.30 -15.81
C LEU A 60 -0.93 7.17 -15.72
N GLU A 61 -2.11 6.61 -16.03
CA GLU A 61 -3.38 7.34 -15.94
C GLU A 61 -3.69 7.79 -14.51
N THR A 62 -3.50 6.91 -13.53
CA THR A 62 -3.67 7.23 -12.11
C THR A 62 -2.67 8.30 -11.65
N VAL A 63 -1.43 8.22 -12.11
CA VAL A 63 -0.41 9.24 -11.81
C VAL A 63 -0.81 10.59 -12.39
N ILE A 64 -1.26 10.61 -13.65
CA ILE A 64 -1.74 11.81 -14.34
C ILE A 64 -2.92 12.41 -13.57
N LYS A 65 -3.96 11.62 -13.27
CA LYS A 65 -5.13 12.09 -12.50
C LYS A 65 -4.73 12.73 -11.18
N GLY A 66 -3.84 12.09 -10.41
CA GLY A 66 -3.34 12.63 -9.15
C GLY A 66 -2.65 13.99 -9.29
N ILE A 67 -1.91 14.21 -10.38
CA ILE A 67 -1.27 15.50 -10.68
C ILE A 67 -2.33 16.57 -11.03
N PHE A 68 -3.31 16.22 -11.87
CA PHE A 68 -4.31 17.18 -12.37
C PHE A 68 -5.41 17.51 -11.34
N GLU A 69 -5.86 16.55 -10.53
CA GLU A 69 -6.80 16.79 -9.43
C GLU A 69 -6.15 17.60 -8.28
N GLY A 70 -4.81 17.53 -8.15
CA GLY A 70 -4.02 18.31 -7.21
C GLY A 70 -3.88 19.81 -7.53
N GLY A 71 -4.52 20.30 -8.60
CA GLY A 71 -4.60 21.74 -8.88
C GLY A 71 -3.52 22.28 -9.81
N TYR A 72 -3.03 21.51 -10.77
CA TYR A 72 -2.27 22.07 -11.90
C TYR A 72 -3.21 22.90 -12.79
N LYS A 73 -3.26 24.22 -12.53
CA LYS A 73 -3.76 25.20 -13.50
C LYS A 73 -2.67 25.41 -14.54
N ILE A 74 -2.96 25.01 -15.78
CA ILE A 74 -2.23 25.43 -16.99
C ILE A 74 -2.49 26.92 -17.22
#